data_AF-A2Q1P0-F1
#
_entry.id   AF-A2Q1P0-F1
#
_cell.length_a   1.000
_cell.length_b   1.000
_cell.length_c   1.000
_cell.angle_alpha   90.00
_cell.angle_beta   90.00
_cell.angle_gamma   90.00
#
_symmetry.space_group_name_H-M   'P 1'
#
loop_
_entity.id
_entity.type
_entity.pdbx_description
1 polymer ?
#
loop_
_entity_poly.entity_id
_entity_poly.type
_entity_poly.pdbx_seq_one_letter_code
_entity_poly.pdbx_strand_id
1 'polypeptide(L)'
;MVDDTVTSPPPPPSSAPVPLGSGVISLVNRLQDIFSRVGSQSAINLPQVAVVGSQSSGKSSVLEALVGRDFLPRGNEICTRRPLVLQLVRSSEPADEYGEFLHLPGKRFYDFSDIRREIQAETDREAGDNKGVSDRQIRLKIVSPNVLDMTLVDLPGITKVPVGDQPSDIEARIRTMIMSYIKEPSCLILAVTPANSDLANSDALQMAGVADPEGNRTIGVITKLDIMDRGTDARNLLQGKVIPLRLGYVGVVNRSQEDIQMNRSIKDALVAEEKFFRSRPVYSGLADSCGIPQLAKKLNQILAQHIKALLPGLRAHISTNLVTVAKEHASYGEITESKACWSGCSSLEYSFKILRRYLSLQSAFSSMVDGKNEEMSTSELSGGARIHYIFQSIFVRSLE
;
A
#
# COMPACT_ATOMS: atom_id res chain seq x y z
N MET A 1 -58.94 33.66 -20.48
CA MET A 1 -57.69 34.31 -20.04
C MET A 1 -57.22 33.53 -18.84
N VAL A 2 -56.30 32.60 -19.08
CA VAL A 2 -55.69 31.72 -18.09
C VAL A 2 -54.41 32.44 -17.66
N ASP A 3 -54.27 32.68 -16.36
CA ASP A 3 -53.13 33.40 -15.78
C ASP A 3 -52.14 32.36 -15.22
N ASP A 4 -51.01 32.20 -15.89
CA ASP A 4 -49.94 31.26 -15.57
C ASP A 4 -49.06 31.82 -14.44
N THR A 5 -49.27 31.37 -13.20
CA THR A 5 -48.34 31.63 -12.10
C THR A 5 -47.19 30.63 -12.12
N VAL A 6 -46.04 31.06 -12.63
CA VAL A 6 -44.77 30.32 -12.65
C VAL A 6 -44.16 30.29 -11.23
N THR A 7 -44.24 29.14 -10.56
CA THR A 7 -43.48 28.85 -9.33
C THR A 7 -42.03 28.48 -9.65
N SER A 8 -41.07 29.24 -9.15
CA SER A 8 -39.63 28.96 -9.27
C SER A 8 -39.21 27.73 -8.44
N PRO A 9 -38.30 26.86 -8.94
CA PRO A 9 -37.82 25.71 -8.19
C PRO A 9 -36.90 26.13 -7.03
N PRO A 10 -36.83 25.33 -5.95
CA PRO A 10 -35.98 25.62 -4.80
C PRO A 10 -34.49 25.51 -5.18
N PRO A 11 -33.60 26.26 -4.51
CA PRO A 11 -32.17 26.19 -4.80
C PRO A 11 -31.62 24.79 -4.44
N PRO A 12 -30.60 24.30 -5.17
CA PRO A 12 -30.00 23.01 -4.88
C PRO A 12 -29.37 23.02 -3.48
N PRO A 13 -29.37 21.88 -2.77
CA PRO A 13 -28.79 21.79 -1.44
C PRO A 13 -27.30 22.15 -1.51
N SER A 14 -26.88 23.09 -0.65
CA SER A 14 -25.50 23.51 -0.49
C SER A 14 -24.61 22.29 -0.30
N SER A 15 -23.66 22.09 -1.21
CA SER A 15 -22.65 21.04 -1.11
C SER A 15 -21.90 21.19 0.21
N ALA A 16 -21.99 20.17 1.05
CA ALA A 16 -21.20 20.09 2.26
C ALA A 16 -19.70 20.27 1.90
N PRO A 17 -18.92 20.96 2.74
CA PRO A 17 -17.51 21.23 2.44
C PRO A 17 -16.79 19.91 2.25
N VAL A 18 -16.29 19.69 1.03
CA VAL A 18 -15.46 18.54 0.68
C VAL A 18 -14.25 18.56 1.61
N PRO A 19 -14.03 17.54 2.46
CA PRO A 19 -12.88 17.54 3.34
C PRO A 19 -11.61 17.58 2.47
N LEU A 20 -10.70 18.52 2.75
CA LEU A 20 -9.47 18.81 1.99
C LEU A 20 -8.56 17.60 1.67
N GLY A 21 -8.85 16.42 2.22
CA GLY A 21 -8.13 15.16 1.97
C GLY A 21 -8.66 14.33 0.80
N SER A 22 -9.92 14.48 0.37
CA SER A 22 -10.54 13.56 -0.61
C SER A 22 -9.83 13.56 -1.97
N GLY A 23 -9.45 14.74 -2.47
CA GLY A 23 -8.76 14.84 -3.78
C GLY A 23 -7.35 14.23 -3.76
N VAL A 24 -6.62 14.40 -2.66
CA VAL A 24 -5.24 13.90 -2.52
C VAL A 24 -5.22 12.38 -2.37
N ILE A 25 -6.20 11.83 -1.65
CA ILE A 25 -6.24 10.38 -1.43
C ILE A 25 -6.80 9.66 -2.65
N SER A 26 -7.78 10.24 -3.35
CA SER A 26 -8.24 9.75 -4.65
C SER A 26 -7.10 9.67 -5.68
N LEU A 27 -6.18 10.65 -5.67
CA LEU A 27 -4.99 10.62 -6.50
C LEU A 27 -4.07 9.44 -6.16
N VAL A 28 -3.79 9.20 -4.87
CA VAL A 28 -2.98 8.06 -4.42
C VAL A 28 -3.64 6.74 -4.79
N ASN A 29 -4.96 6.65 -4.66
CA ASN A 29 -5.73 5.46 -5.07
C ASN A 29 -5.59 5.19 -6.57
N ARG A 30 -5.70 6.22 -7.42
CA ARG A 30 -5.45 6.08 -8.86
C ARG A 30 -4.02 5.64 -9.15
N LEU A 31 -3.03 6.19 -8.45
CA LEU A 31 -1.64 5.77 -8.60
C LEU A 31 -1.47 4.30 -8.21
N GLN A 32 -2.02 3.87 -7.07
CA GLN A 32 -2.00 2.47 -6.62
C GLN A 32 -2.61 1.52 -7.65
N ASP A 33 -3.75 1.88 -8.24
CA ASP A 33 -4.41 1.10 -9.28
C ASP A 33 -3.52 1.00 -10.54
N ILE A 34 -2.89 2.09 -10.97
CA ILE A 34 -1.97 2.11 -12.12
C ILE A 34 -0.76 1.21 -11.85
N PHE A 35 -0.09 1.38 -10.71
CA PHE A 35 1.08 0.56 -10.36
C PHE A 35 0.73 -0.91 -10.18
N SER A 36 -0.50 -1.22 -9.72
CA SER A 36 -0.97 -2.61 -9.63
C SER A 36 -1.06 -3.31 -10.99
N ARG A 37 -1.40 -2.57 -12.05
CA ARG A 37 -1.59 -3.10 -13.41
C ARG A 37 -0.29 -3.26 -14.18
N VAL A 38 0.71 -2.43 -13.88
CA VAL A 38 2.02 -2.43 -14.54
C VAL A 38 2.93 -3.56 -14.02
N GLY A 39 2.54 -4.22 -12.92
CA GLY A 39 3.27 -5.35 -12.36
C GLY A 39 4.41 -4.94 -11.42
N SER A 40 4.81 -5.88 -10.57
CA SER A 40 5.59 -5.75 -9.34
C SER A 40 7.03 -5.22 -9.44
N GLN A 41 7.42 -4.58 -10.55
CA GLN A 41 8.78 -4.04 -10.72
C GLN A 41 8.91 -2.53 -10.50
N SER A 42 7.80 -1.83 -10.26
CA SER A 42 7.83 -0.41 -9.93
C SER A 42 8.13 -0.24 -8.43
N ALA A 43 9.36 0.11 -8.08
CA ALA A 43 9.82 0.42 -6.71
C ALA A 43 9.23 1.75 -6.15
N ILE A 44 7.96 2.01 -6.41
CA ILE A 44 7.30 3.27 -6.06
C ILE A 44 6.45 3.04 -4.83
N ASN A 45 6.98 3.48 -3.68
CA ASN A 45 6.36 3.29 -2.38
C ASN A 45 5.29 4.35 -2.14
N LEU A 46 4.03 3.97 -2.34
CA LEU A 46 2.88 4.84 -2.14
C LEU A 46 2.57 5.00 -0.65
N PRO A 47 2.06 6.17 -0.23
CA PRO A 47 1.64 6.35 1.15
C PRO A 47 0.53 5.36 1.52
N GLN A 48 0.74 4.65 2.62
CA GLN A 48 -0.17 3.62 3.12
C GLN A 48 -0.15 3.59 4.64
N VAL A 49 -1.17 3.02 5.27
CA VAL A 49 -1.25 2.86 6.73
C VAL A 49 -1.13 1.38 7.07
N ALA A 50 -0.01 0.96 7.66
CA ALA A 50 0.19 -0.41 8.12
C ALA A 50 -0.33 -0.59 9.55
N VAL A 51 -1.21 -1.56 9.75
CA VAL A 51 -1.72 -1.93 11.07
C VAL A 51 -0.84 -3.00 11.68
N VAL A 52 -0.20 -2.66 12.81
CA VAL A 52 0.74 -3.53 13.51
C VAL A 52 0.22 -3.79 14.91
N GLY A 53 0.26 -5.05 15.34
CA GLY A 53 -0.22 -5.46 16.66
C GLY A 53 0.07 -6.93 16.92
N SER A 54 0.10 -7.31 18.19
CA SER A 54 0.13 -8.72 18.57
C SER A 54 -1.12 -9.46 18.08
N GLN A 55 -1.10 -10.80 18.07
CA GLN A 55 -2.32 -11.57 17.90
C GLN A 55 -3.36 -11.17 18.94
N SER A 56 -4.64 -11.08 18.55
CA SER A 56 -5.74 -10.73 19.46
C SER A 56 -5.70 -9.33 20.09
N SER A 57 -4.81 -8.43 19.64
CA SER A 57 -4.80 -7.01 20.01
C SER A 57 -6.01 -6.21 19.51
N GLY A 58 -6.84 -6.79 18.63
CA GLY A 58 -8.03 -6.13 18.09
C GLY A 58 -7.85 -5.40 16.75
N LYS A 59 -6.74 -5.66 16.03
CA LYS A 59 -6.45 -5.10 14.68
C LYS A 59 -7.64 -5.20 13.72
N SER A 60 -8.13 -6.42 13.50
CA SER A 60 -9.24 -6.68 12.59
C SER A 60 -10.52 -5.99 13.04
N SER A 61 -10.77 -5.92 14.35
CA SER A 61 -11.93 -5.22 14.90
C SER A 61 -11.85 -3.71 14.70
N VAL A 62 -10.66 -3.11 14.81
CA VAL A 62 -10.44 -1.69 14.50
C VAL A 62 -10.69 -1.44 13.01
N LEU A 63 -10.19 -2.30 12.12
CA LEU A 63 -10.41 -2.18 10.68
C LEU A 63 -11.89 -2.32 10.30
N GLU A 64 -12.59 -3.33 10.82
CA GLU A 64 -14.03 -3.52 10.60
C GLU A 64 -14.85 -2.36 11.15
N ALA A 65 -14.46 -1.79 12.29
CA ALA A 65 -15.13 -0.61 12.86
C ALA A 65 -14.89 0.65 12.01
N LEU A 66 -13.70 0.83 11.44
CA LEU A 66 -13.40 1.93 10.51
C LEU A 66 -14.20 1.81 9.20
N VAL A 67 -14.41 0.58 8.70
CA VAL A 67 -15.22 0.32 7.49
C VAL A 67 -16.72 0.37 7.79
N GLY A 68 -17.13 -0.01 9.01
CA GLY A 68 -18.53 -0.14 9.39
C GLY A 68 -19.18 -1.47 8.99
N ARG A 69 -18.38 -2.47 8.57
CA ARG A 69 -18.85 -3.79 8.09
C ARG A 69 -17.96 -4.92 8.59
N ASP A 70 -18.55 -6.12 8.69
CA ASP A 70 -17.92 -7.34 9.18
C ASP A 70 -17.40 -8.22 8.04
N PHE A 71 -16.19 -7.99 7.56
CA PHE A 71 -15.64 -8.66 6.37
C PHE A 71 -14.34 -9.40 6.60
N LEU A 72 -13.69 -9.23 7.75
CA LEU A 72 -12.44 -9.92 8.04
C LEU A 72 -12.72 -11.30 8.66
N PRO A 73 -11.90 -12.32 8.36
CA PRO A 73 -12.01 -13.60 9.04
C PRO A 73 -11.73 -13.42 10.53
N ARG A 74 -12.49 -14.14 11.36
CA ARG A 74 -12.37 -14.13 12.83
C ARG A 74 -12.31 -15.56 13.32
N GLY A 75 -11.44 -15.83 14.29
CA GLY A 75 -11.24 -17.14 14.87
C GLY A 75 -10.18 -17.13 15.98
N ASN A 76 -10.05 -18.26 16.68
CA ASN A 76 -9.06 -18.42 17.74
C ASN A 76 -7.63 -18.64 17.19
N GLU A 77 -7.51 -19.01 15.91
CA GLU A 77 -6.24 -19.19 15.21
C GLU A 77 -5.74 -17.87 14.59
N ILE A 78 -4.56 -17.89 13.94
CA ILE A 78 -4.05 -16.72 13.22
C ILE A 78 -5.03 -16.39 12.08
N CYS A 79 -5.84 -15.36 12.26
CA CYS A 79 -6.88 -14.97 11.31
C CYS A 79 -6.27 -14.37 10.03
N THR A 80 -5.26 -13.50 10.18
CA THR A 80 -4.57 -12.84 9.07
C THR A 80 -3.24 -13.56 8.83
N ARG A 81 -3.19 -14.47 7.84
CA ARG A 81 -1.95 -15.21 7.46
C ARG A 81 -1.23 -14.63 6.24
N ARG A 82 -1.86 -13.68 5.55
CA ARG A 82 -1.34 -12.95 4.39
C ARG A 82 -1.60 -11.45 4.60
N PRO A 83 -0.70 -10.56 4.18
CA PRO A 83 -0.98 -9.12 4.16
C PRO A 83 -2.25 -8.82 3.35
N LEU A 84 -3.18 -8.06 3.92
CA LEU A 84 -4.38 -7.60 3.22
C LEU A 84 -4.27 -6.10 2.99
N VAL A 85 -4.12 -5.70 1.73
CA VAL A 85 -4.18 -4.31 1.30
C VAL A 85 -5.63 -3.96 1.00
N LEU A 86 -6.21 -3.18 1.90
CA LEU A 86 -7.58 -2.71 1.87
C LEU A 86 -7.61 -1.27 1.35
N GLN A 87 -8.22 -1.07 0.19
CA GLN A 87 -8.43 0.24 -0.40
C GLN A 87 -9.88 0.66 -0.17
N LEU A 88 -10.08 1.66 0.68
CA LEU A 88 -11.38 2.26 0.93
C LEU A 88 -11.59 3.41 -0.04
N VAL A 89 -12.71 3.38 -0.76
CA VAL A 89 -13.12 4.43 -1.68
C VAL A 89 -14.51 4.90 -1.30
N ARG A 90 -14.63 6.21 -1.05
CA ARG A 90 -15.90 6.84 -0.74
C ARG A 90 -16.76 6.93 -2.00
N SER A 91 -17.95 6.37 -1.96
CA SER A 91 -18.97 6.59 -2.99
C SER A 91 -19.80 7.84 -2.68
N SER A 92 -20.19 8.58 -3.71
CA SER A 92 -21.21 9.64 -3.62
C SER A 92 -22.63 9.09 -3.56
N GLU A 93 -22.84 7.86 -4.02
CA GLU A 93 -24.16 7.23 -4.07
C GLU A 93 -24.32 6.19 -2.96
N PRO A 94 -25.39 6.27 -2.14
CA PRO A 94 -25.58 5.39 -1.00
C PRO A 94 -25.92 3.93 -1.37
N ALA A 95 -26.34 3.68 -2.63
CA ALA A 95 -26.71 2.35 -3.11
C ALA A 95 -25.50 1.52 -3.61
N ASP A 96 -24.33 2.14 -3.76
CA ASP A 96 -23.14 1.52 -4.33
C ASP A 96 -22.14 1.07 -3.23
N GLU A 97 -22.58 0.18 -2.35
CA GLU A 97 -21.67 -0.48 -1.40
C GLU A 97 -21.29 -1.88 -1.91
N TYR A 98 -20.03 -2.05 -2.31
CA TYR A 98 -19.50 -3.31 -2.82
C TYR A 98 -18.00 -3.46 -2.60
N GLY A 99 -17.53 -4.71 -2.60
CA GLY A 99 -16.12 -5.09 -2.65
C GLY A 99 -15.72 -5.61 -4.03
N GLU A 100 -14.46 -5.39 -4.42
CA GLU A 100 -13.84 -5.97 -5.61
C GLU A 100 -12.43 -6.42 -5.27
N PHE A 101 -12.08 -7.64 -5.67
CA PHE A 101 -10.73 -8.18 -5.49
C PHE A 101 -9.90 -8.02 -6.76
N LEU A 102 -8.60 -7.76 -6.60
CA LEU A 102 -7.70 -7.65 -7.76
C LEU A 102 -7.57 -8.98 -8.53
N HIS A 103 -7.63 -10.12 -7.84
CA HIS A 103 -7.53 -11.45 -8.47
C HIS A 103 -8.84 -11.90 -9.15
N LEU A 104 -9.96 -11.19 -8.92
CA LEU A 104 -11.26 -11.41 -9.56
C LEU A 104 -11.77 -10.12 -10.21
N PRO A 105 -11.08 -9.62 -11.27
CA PRO A 105 -11.43 -8.34 -11.88
C PRO A 105 -12.86 -8.37 -12.44
N GLY A 106 -13.65 -7.33 -12.15
CA GLY A 106 -15.03 -7.19 -12.63
C GLY A 106 -16.10 -7.93 -11.83
N LYS A 107 -15.72 -8.77 -10.84
CA LYS A 107 -16.68 -9.40 -9.92
C LYS A 107 -16.91 -8.50 -8.70
N ARG A 108 -18.12 -7.93 -8.62
CA ARG A 108 -18.55 -7.11 -7.48
C ARG A 108 -19.22 -7.97 -6.42
N PHE A 109 -18.78 -7.82 -5.18
CA PHE A 109 -19.32 -8.50 -4.00
C PHE A 109 -20.16 -7.52 -3.20
N TYR A 110 -21.47 -7.74 -3.11
CA TYR A 110 -22.39 -6.90 -2.33
C TYR A 110 -22.58 -7.41 -0.91
N ASP A 111 -22.41 -8.73 -0.68
CA ASP A 111 -22.40 -9.32 0.65
C ASP A 111 -20.97 -9.37 1.21
N PHE A 112 -20.75 -8.74 2.36
CA PHE A 112 -19.46 -8.76 3.05
C PHE A 112 -19.12 -10.12 3.65
N SER A 113 -20.12 -11.00 3.82
CA SER A 113 -19.91 -12.40 4.18
C SER A 113 -19.21 -13.17 3.05
N ASP A 114 -19.53 -12.86 1.79
CA ASP A 114 -18.82 -13.43 0.64
C ASP A 114 -17.38 -12.93 0.57
N ILE A 115 -17.16 -11.65 0.83
CA ILE A 115 -15.81 -11.06 0.90
C ILE A 115 -14.98 -11.79 1.96
N ARG A 116 -15.55 -12.06 3.14
CA ARG A 116 -14.88 -12.82 4.19
C ARG A 116 -14.51 -14.23 3.74
N ARG A 117 -15.46 -14.95 3.12
CA ARG A 117 -15.21 -16.30 2.61
C ARG A 117 -14.13 -16.31 1.53
N GLU A 118 -14.14 -15.33 0.65
CA GLU A 118 -13.15 -15.17 -0.42
C GLU A 118 -11.75 -14.90 0.15
N ILE A 119 -11.62 -14.03 1.16
CA ILE A 119 -10.32 -13.78 1.84
C ILE A 119 -9.78 -15.08 2.43
N GLN A 120 -10.64 -15.87 3.08
CA GLN A 120 -10.25 -17.15 3.66
C GLN A 120 -9.82 -18.14 2.57
N ALA A 121 -10.64 -18.31 1.53
CA ALA A 121 -10.36 -19.23 0.42
C ALA A 121 -9.05 -18.90 -0.30
N GLU A 122 -8.78 -17.63 -0.59
CA GLU A 122 -7.52 -17.20 -1.20
C GLU A 122 -6.33 -17.34 -0.25
N THR A 123 -6.56 -17.19 1.06
CA THR A 123 -5.52 -17.44 2.05
C THR A 123 -5.15 -18.92 2.09
N ASP A 124 -6.14 -19.82 2.12
CA ASP A 124 -5.95 -21.27 2.12
C ASP A 124 -5.28 -21.75 0.82
N ARG A 125 -5.67 -21.17 -0.33
CA ARG A 125 -5.09 -21.49 -1.64
C ARG A 125 -3.58 -21.25 -1.73
N GLU A 126 -3.08 -20.16 -1.13
CA GLU A 126 -1.67 -19.78 -1.24
C GLU A 126 -0.83 -20.25 -0.05
N ALA A 127 -1.34 -20.12 1.18
CA ALA A 127 -0.62 -20.46 2.40
C ALA A 127 -0.78 -21.95 2.79
N GLY A 128 -1.70 -22.67 2.14
CA GLY A 128 -2.07 -24.03 2.47
C GLY A 128 -2.83 -24.15 3.79
N ASP A 129 -3.25 -25.37 4.10
CA ASP A 129 -3.97 -25.70 5.34
C ASP A 129 -3.03 -25.80 6.56
N ASN A 130 -1.72 -25.91 6.34
CA ASN A 130 -0.69 -26.08 7.39
C ASN A 130 -0.37 -24.81 8.20
N LYS A 131 -1.31 -23.87 8.30
CA LYS A 131 -1.21 -22.67 9.17
C LYS A 131 0.00 -21.76 8.92
N GLY A 132 0.65 -21.87 7.76
CA GLY A 132 1.77 -21.05 7.35
C GLY A 132 1.37 -19.60 7.03
N VAL A 133 2.37 -18.71 6.96
CA VAL A 133 2.20 -17.32 6.48
C VAL A 133 2.87 -17.14 5.12
N SER A 134 2.31 -16.25 4.30
CA SER A 134 2.84 -15.90 2.98
C SER A 134 2.94 -14.39 2.81
N ASP A 135 4.03 -13.93 2.18
CA ASP A 135 4.29 -12.51 1.93
C ASP A 135 3.44 -11.96 0.77
N ARG A 136 2.75 -12.82 0.01
CA ARG A 136 1.91 -12.41 -1.11
C ARG A 136 0.64 -11.75 -0.61
N GLN A 137 0.54 -10.45 -0.83
CA GLN A 137 -0.61 -9.65 -0.44
C GLN A 137 -1.91 -10.01 -1.18
N ILE A 138 -3.04 -9.91 -0.48
CA ILE A 138 -4.40 -9.87 -1.06
C ILE A 138 -4.77 -8.40 -1.22
N ARG A 139 -5.32 -8.01 -2.38
CA ARG A 139 -5.81 -6.63 -2.60
C ARG A 139 -7.32 -6.62 -2.72
N LEU A 140 -7.96 -5.88 -1.82
CA LEU A 140 -9.41 -5.71 -1.75
C LEU A 140 -9.74 -4.22 -1.81
N LYS A 141 -10.59 -3.86 -2.75
CA LYS A 141 -11.18 -2.53 -2.87
C LYS A 141 -12.59 -2.56 -2.32
N ILE A 142 -12.89 -1.71 -1.34
CA ILE A 142 -14.24 -1.53 -0.80
C ILE A 142 -14.72 -0.13 -1.17
N VAL A 143 -15.84 -0.08 -1.86
CA VAL A 143 -16.55 1.15 -2.19
C VAL A 143 -17.72 1.28 -1.22
N SER A 144 -17.81 2.39 -0.48
CA SER A 144 -18.90 2.63 0.47
C SER A 144 -19.13 4.13 0.69
N PRO A 145 -20.36 4.60 0.93
CA PRO A 145 -20.63 6.01 1.25
C PRO A 145 -20.17 6.40 2.67
N ASN A 146 -19.99 5.42 3.55
CA ASN A 146 -19.75 5.63 4.98
C ASN A 146 -18.25 5.66 5.35
N VAL A 147 -17.37 5.43 4.37
CA VAL A 147 -15.92 5.39 4.58
C VAL A 147 -15.24 6.67 4.10
N LEU A 148 -14.02 6.87 4.56
CA LEU A 148 -13.10 7.86 4.01
C LEU A 148 -12.19 7.18 3.00
N ASP A 149 -11.78 7.91 1.97
CA ASP A 149 -10.78 7.42 1.03
C ASP A 149 -9.49 7.16 1.82
N MET A 150 -9.00 5.92 1.85
CA MET A 150 -7.72 5.57 2.48
C MET A 150 -7.28 4.16 2.12
N THR A 151 -5.97 3.91 2.13
CA THR A 151 -5.39 2.57 1.96
C THR A 151 -4.80 2.08 3.29
N LEU A 152 -5.35 0.97 3.77
CA LEU A 152 -4.97 0.28 4.99
C LEU A 152 -4.30 -1.04 4.62
N VAL A 153 -3.26 -1.42 5.34
CA VAL A 153 -2.60 -2.72 5.21
C VAL A 153 -2.77 -3.47 6.53
N ASP A 154 -3.57 -4.52 6.54
CA ASP A 154 -3.64 -5.45 7.67
C ASP A 154 -2.49 -6.44 7.56
N LEU A 155 -1.67 -6.51 8.61
CA LEU A 155 -0.53 -7.41 8.68
C LEU A 155 -0.81 -8.54 9.69
N PRO A 156 -0.22 -9.73 9.48
CA PRO A 156 -0.32 -10.81 10.44
C PRO A 156 0.04 -10.37 11.86
N GLY A 157 -0.74 -10.85 12.84
CA GLY A 157 -0.47 -10.58 14.24
C GLY A 157 0.76 -11.32 14.73
N ILE A 158 1.60 -10.67 15.53
CA ILE A 158 2.80 -11.29 16.10
C ILE A 158 2.38 -12.40 17.09
N THR A 159 2.95 -13.58 16.93
CA THR A 159 2.80 -14.75 17.83
C THR A 159 4.17 -15.13 18.39
N LYS A 160 4.25 -15.37 19.71
CA LYS A 160 5.50 -15.74 20.39
C LYS A 160 5.75 -17.24 20.44
N VAL A 161 4.69 -18.03 20.29
CA VAL A 161 4.75 -19.49 20.35
C VAL A 161 4.09 -20.03 19.08
N PRO A 162 4.76 -20.91 18.31
CA PRO A 162 4.16 -21.57 17.17
C PRO A 162 3.02 -22.49 17.65
N VAL A 163 1.89 -22.46 16.94
CA VAL A 163 0.73 -23.29 17.27
C VAL A 163 0.44 -24.26 16.12
N GLY A 164 0.30 -25.55 16.42
CA GLY A 164 0.03 -26.60 15.43
C GLY A 164 1.24 -26.84 14.52
N ASP A 165 1.00 -26.93 13.21
CA ASP A 165 2.04 -27.22 12.20
C ASP A 165 2.87 -25.98 11.78
N GLN A 166 2.83 -24.91 12.59
CA GLN A 166 3.60 -23.70 12.33
C GLN A 166 5.09 -23.96 12.52
N PRO A 167 5.94 -23.41 11.64
CA PRO A 167 7.38 -23.57 11.78
C PRO A 167 7.88 -22.78 13.01
N SER A 168 8.98 -23.23 13.61
CA SER A 168 9.56 -22.59 14.80
C SER A 168 10.07 -21.16 14.55
N ASP A 169 10.26 -20.77 13.29
CA ASP A 169 10.69 -19.44 12.86
C ASP A 169 9.53 -18.47 12.53
N ILE A 170 8.28 -18.87 12.81
CA ILE A 170 7.09 -18.09 12.43
C ILE A 170 7.11 -16.66 12.96
N GLU A 171 7.58 -16.45 14.19
CA GLU A 171 7.72 -15.13 14.78
C GLU A 171 8.69 -14.27 13.96
N ALA A 172 9.87 -14.79 13.66
CA ALA A 172 10.90 -14.09 12.90
C ALA A 172 10.42 -13.76 11.48
N ARG A 173 9.68 -14.67 10.84
CA ARG A 173 9.06 -14.46 9.53
C ARG A 173 8.02 -13.34 9.56
N ILE A 174 7.10 -13.36 10.52
CA ILE A 174 6.07 -12.32 10.68
C ILE A 174 6.73 -10.97 10.98
N ARG A 175 7.73 -10.92 11.87
CA ARG A 175 8.48 -9.68 12.17
C ARG A 175 9.20 -9.14 10.94
N THR A 176 9.86 -10.00 10.17
CA THR A 176 10.55 -9.62 8.93
C THR A 176 9.56 -9.07 7.90
N MET A 177 8.42 -9.74 7.75
CA MET A 177 7.32 -9.27 6.90
C MET A 177 6.82 -7.90 7.36
N ILE A 178 6.51 -7.70 8.63
CA ILE A 178 6.03 -6.38 9.08
C ILE A 178 7.10 -5.31 8.88
N MET A 179 8.36 -5.61 9.22
CA MET A 179 9.49 -4.69 9.04
C MET A 179 9.67 -4.25 7.58
N SER A 180 9.40 -5.11 6.59
CA SER A 180 9.48 -4.71 5.18
C SER A 180 8.45 -3.64 4.81
N TYR A 181 7.28 -3.62 5.45
CA TYR A 181 6.27 -2.58 5.25
C TYR A 181 6.54 -1.32 6.08
N ILE A 182 6.91 -1.47 7.35
CA ILE A 182 7.04 -0.32 8.26
C ILE A 182 8.37 0.41 8.15
N LYS A 183 9.43 -0.20 7.58
CA LYS A 183 10.72 0.46 7.34
C LYS A 183 10.61 1.55 6.28
N GLU A 184 9.63 1.46 5.39
CA GLU A 184 9.40 2.46 4.37
C GLU A 184 8.93 3.79 4.97
N PRO A 185 9.59 4.93 4.67
CA PRO A 185 9.23 6.23 5.24
C PRO A 185 7.87 6.73 4.75
N SER A 186 7.39 6.22 3.62
CA SER A 186 6.05 6.54 3.11
C SER A 186 4.93 5.84 3.88
N CYS A 187 5.24 4.81 4.69
CA CYS A 187 4.28 4.05 5.46
C CYS A 187 4.00 4.70 6.82
N LEU A 188 2.73 4.99 7.12
CA LEU A 188 2.27 5.35 8.46
C LEU A 188 2.04 4.08 9.27
N ILE A 189 2.44 4.09 10.53
CA ILE A 189 2.35 2.93 11.43
C ILE A 189 1.16 3.14 12.37
N LEU A 190 0.19 2.24 12.33
CA LEU A 190 -0.90 2.15 13.30
C LEU A 190 -0.58 1.06 14.32
N ALA A 191 -0.01 1.45 15.46
CA ALA A 191 0.42 0.53 16.51
C ALA A 191 -0.74 0.20 17.46
N VAL A 192 -1.36 -0.95 17.26
CA VAL A 192 -2.52 -1.43 18.03
C VAL A 192 -2.04 -2.23 19.25
N THR A 193 -2.32 -1.73 20.44
CA THR A 193 -1.98 -2.38 21.72
C THR A 193 -3.22 -2.51 22.60
N PRO A 194 -3.47 -3.67 23.22
CA PRO A 194 -4.59 -3.80 24.14
C PRO A 194 -4.26 -3.21 25.51
N ALA A 195 -5.24 -2.55 26.14
CA ALA A 195 -5.06 -1.84 27.41
C ALA A 195 -4.86 -2.76 28.62
N ASN A 196 -5.23 -4.03 28.50
CA ASN A 196 -5.06 -5.04 29.55
C ASN A 196 -3.64 -5.63 29.59
N SER A 197 -2.74 -5.21 28.68
CA SER A 197 -1.33 -5.58 28.69
C SER A 197 -0.47 -4.35 28.98
N ASP A 198 0.66 -4.56 29.64
CA ASP A 198 1.63 -3.48 29.86
C ASP A 198 2.20 -2.97 28.53
N LEU A 199 2.18 -1.65 28.36
CA LEU A 199 2.62 -0.97 27.15
C LEU A 199 4.12 -1.17 26.90
N ALA A 200 4.93 -1.27 27.95
CA ALA A 200 6.38 -1.49 27.84
C ALA A 200 6.71 -2.82 27.11
N ASN A 201 5.80 -3.78 27.19
CA ASN A 201 5.92 -5.09 26.55
C ASN A 201 5.19 -5.18 25.20
N SER A 202 4.72 -4.05 24.65
CA SER A 202 4.01 -4.02 23.37
C SER A 202 4.97 -4.28 22.21
N ASP A 203 4.82 -5.44 21.56
CA ASP A 203 5.59 -5.80 20.37
C ASP A 203 5.37 -4.79 19.23
N ALA A 204 4.17 -4.20 19.15
CA ALA A 204 3.83 -3.21 18.13
C ALA A 204 4.64 -1.91 18.29
N LEU A 205 4.75 -1.41 19.53
CA LEU A 205 5.51 -0.19 19.81
C LEU A 205 7.01 -0.42 19.75
N GLN A 206 7.48 -1.61 20.15
CA GLN A 206 8.90 -1.95 19.99
C GLN A 206 9.30 -1.93 18.51
N MET A 207 8.52 -2.58 17.64
CA MET A 207 8.79 -2.57 16.20
C MET A 207 8.64 -1.18 15.57
N ALA A 208 7.62 -0.42 16.00
CA ALA A 208 7.47 0.96 15.58
C ALA A 208 8.67 1.81 16.00
N GLY A 209 9.20 1.64 17.22
CA GLY A 209 10.39 2.36 17.69
C GLY A 209 11.67 2.00 16.94
N VAL A 210 11.79 0.78 16.41
CA VAL A 210 12.93 0.40 15.54
C VAL A 210 12.82 1.05 14.16
N ALA A 211 11.60 1.15 13.60
CA ALA A 211 11.39 1.70 12.27
C ALA A 211 11.23 3.24 12.26
N ASP A 212 10.74 3.82 13.34
CA ASP A 212 10.44 5.23 13.55
C ASP A 212 10.85 5.66 14.98
N PRO A 213 12.16 5.80 15.27
CA PRO A 213 12.65 6.14 16.61
C PRO A 213 12.14 7.49 17.14
N GLU A 214 11.81 8.43 16.24
CA GLU A 214 11.28 9.75 16.61
C GLU A 214 9.75 9.77 16.81
N GLY A 215 9.05 8.70 16.43
CA GLY A 215 7.59 8.60 16.52
C GLY A 215 6.85 9.61 15.62
N ASN A 216 7.44 10.00 14.49
CA ASN A 216 6.89 11.01 13.56
C ASN A 216 5.69 10.50 12.75
N ARG A 217 5.65 9.20 12.50
CA ARG A 217 4.69 8.54 11.60
C ARG A 217 3.98 7.37 12.28
N THR A 218 4.08 7.29 13.60
CA THR A 218 3.48 6.24 14.42
C THR A 218 2.30 6.78 15.23
N ILE A 219 1.13 6.18 15.05
CA ILE A 219 -0.10 6.46 15.80
C ILE A 219 -0.36 5.29 16.73
N GLY A 220 -0.49 5.56 18.03
CA GLY A 220 -0.85 4.54 19.01
C GLY A 220 -2.36 4.35 19.09
N VAL A 221 -2.84 3.11 18.97
CA VAL A 221 -4.26 2.76 19.18
C VAL A 221 -4.37 1.80 20.35
N ILE A 222 -5.23 2.15 21.30
CA ILE A 222 -5.38 1.43 22.55
C ILE A 222 -6.76 0.81 22.60
N THR A 223 -6.80 -0.51 22.45
CA THR A 223 -8.03 -1.29 22.42
C THR A 223 -8.34 -1.86 23.80
N LYS A 224 -9.53 -2.47 23.97
CA LYS A 224 -9.87 -3.26 25.18
C LYS A 224 -9.83 -2.48 26.50
N LEU A 225 -10.13 -1.18 26.45
CA LEU A 225 -10.19 -0.29 27.63
C LEU A 225 -11.31 -0.68 28.63
N ASP A 226 -12.28 -1.44 28.16
CA ASP A 226 -13.44 -1.95 28.89
C ASP A 226 -13.10 -3.11 29.83
N ILE A 227 -12.14 -3.96 29.46
CA ILE A 227 -11.72 -5.16 30.21
C ILE A 227 -10.43 -4.93 31.03
N MET A 228 -10.12 -3.69 31.39
CA MET A 228 -9.02 -3.39 32.29
C MET A 228 -9.33 -3.81 33.72
N ASP A 229 -8.29 -4.14 34.49
CA ASP A 229 -8.42 -4.50 35.89
C ASP A 229 -9.03 -3.35 36.69
N ARG A 230 -9.99 -3.68 37.57
CA ARG A 230 -10.69 -2.68 38.38
C ARG A 230 -9.70 -1.92 39.25
N GLY A 231 -9.74 -0.58 39.16
CA GLY A 231 -8.81 0.31 39.87
C GLY A 231 -7.61 0.74 39.04
N THR A 232 -7.43 0.20 37.83
CA THR A 232 -6.44 0.69 36.86
C THR A 232 -7.10 1.59 35.80
N ASP A 233 -6.32 2.51 35.23
CA ASP A 233 -6.73 3.33 34.10
C ASP A 233 -5.61 3.50 33.07
N ALA A 234 -6.01 3.77 31.83
CA ALA A 234 -5.10 4.05 30.73
C ALA A 234 -4.97 5.56 30.48
N ARG A 235 -5.31 6.44 31.43
CA ARG A 235 -5.32 7.88 31.17
C ARG A 235 -3.93 8.42 30.88
N ASN A 236 -2.94 8.03 31.70
CA ASN A 236 -1.55 8.43 31.49
C ASN A 236 -0.98 7.90 30.17
N LEU A 237 -1.48 6.74 29.74
CA LEU A 237 -1.13 6.11 28.48
C LEU A 237 -1.70 6.90 27.30
N LEU A 238 -2.99 7.24 27.34
CA LEU A 238 -3.66 8.02 26.30
C LEU A 238 -3.09 9.43 26.17
N GLN A 239 -2.61 10.00 27.27
CA GLN A 239 -1.91 11.29 27.30
C GLN A 239 -0.45 11.21 26.81
N GLY A 240 0.07 10.02 26.50
CA GLY A 240 1.45 9.83 26.01
C GLY A 240 2.52 10.08 27.07
N LYS A 241 2.20 9.99 28.37
CA LYS A 241 3.16 10.22 29.46
C LYS A 241 4.13 9.06 29.68
N VAL A 242 3.75 7.85 29.26
CA VAL A 242 4.56 6.63 29.45
C VAL A 242 5.53 6.46 28.28
N ILE A 243 5.00 6.37 27.07
CA ILE A 243 5.78 6.34 25.83
C ILE A 243 5.27 7.50 24.98
N PRO A 244 6.06 8.54 24.72
CA PRO A 244 5.62 9.68 23.94
C PRO A 244 5.65 9.38 22.43
N LEU A 245 4.52 9.59 21.74
CA LEU A 245 4.41 9.56 20.28
C LEU A 245 4.02 10.94 19.77
N ARG A 246 4.63 11.45 18.69
CA ARG A 246 4.30 12.79 18.17
C ARG A 246 2.87 12.88 17.66
N LEU A 247 2.33 11.79 17.12
CA LEU A 247 0.95 11.71 16.67
C LEU A 247 -0.04 11.33 17.80
N GLY A 248 0.48 11.02 18.99
CA GLY A 248 -0.29 10.66 20.18
C GLY A 248 -1.03 9.32 20.10
N TYR A 249 -1.89 9.09 21.09
CA TYR A 249 -2.70 7.88 21.22
C TYR A 249 -4.17 8.15 20.98
N VAL A 250 -4.90 7.10 20.59
CA VAL A 250 -6.37 7.09 20.50
C VAL A 250 -6.89 5.83 21.18
N GLY A 251 -7.77 6.00 22.16
CA GLY A 251 -8.45 4.90 22.83
C GLY A 251 -9.68 4.48 22.05
N VAL A 252 -9.90 3.16 21.92
CA VAL A 252 -11.07 2.59 21.22
C VAL A 252 -11.65 1.42 22.01
N VAL A 253 -12.97 1.27 21.95
CA VAL A 253 -13.70 0.15 22.54
C VAL A 253 -14.49 -0.54 21.44
N ASN A 254 -14.11 -1.77 21.14
CA ASN A 254 -14.72 -2.58 20.09
C ASN A 254 -15.70 -3.59 20.67
N ARG A 255 -16.50 -4.23 19.80
CA ARG A 255 -17.37 -5.35 20.18
C ARG A 255 -16.56 -6.50 20.78
N SER A 256 -17.05 -7.05 21.87
CA SER A 256 -16.52 -8.27 22.49
C SER A 256 -16.88 -9.51 21.67
N GLN A 257 -16.29 -10.66 22.01
CA GLN A 257 -16.64 -11.94 21.35
C GLN A 257 -18.11 -12.31 21.56
N GLU A 258 -18.66 -11.98 22.73
CA GLU A 258 -20.09 -12.19 23.05
C GLU A 258 -20.98 -11.29 22.20
N ASP A 259 -20.65 -9.99 22.08
CA ASP A 259 -21.39 -9.06 21.22
C ASP A 259 -21.44 -9.54 19.76
N ILE A 260 -20.37 -10.16 19.28
CA ILE A 260 -20.28 -10.71 17.93
C ILE A 260 -21.18 -11.94 17.78
N GLN A 261 -21.18 -12.85 18.76
CA GLN A 261 -22.07 -14.02 18.77
C GLN A 261 -23.55 -13.60 18.81
N MET A 262 -23.85 -12.51 19.50
CA MET A 262 -25.18 -11.91 19.55
C MET A 262 -25.51 -11.05 18.32
N ASN A 263 -24.65 -11.03 17.29
CA ASN A 263 -24.80 -10.23 16.06
C ASN A 263 -25.09 -8.74 16.32
N ARG A 264 -24.47 -8.18 17.36
CA ARG A 264 -24.60 -6.76 17.66
C ARG A 264 -24.07 -5.92 16.50
N SER A 265 -24.87 -4.95 16.07
CA SER A 265 -24.50 -4.08 14.94
C SER A 265 -23.32 -3.17 15.29
N ILE A 266 -22.55 -2.77 14.27
CA ILE A 266 -21.43 -1.84 14.45
C ILE A 266 -21.94 -0.45 14.88
N LYS A 267 -23.12 -0.03 14.41
CA LYS A 267 -23.73 1.24 14.81
C LYS A 267 -24.03 1.27 16.31
N ASP A 268 -24.58 0.18 16.85
CA ASP A 268 -24.86 0.07 18.30
C ASP A 268 -23.57 -0.02 19.13
N ALA A 269 -22.50 -0.55 18.55
CA ALA A 269 -21.19 -0.56 19.18
C ALA A 269 -20.60 0.85 19.29
N LEU A 270 -20.70 1.67 18.24
CA LEU A 270 -20.24 3.07 18.26
C LEU A 270 -20.98 3.91 19.31
N VAL A 271 -22.30 3.73 19.44
CA VAL A 271 -23.10 4.43 20.46
C VAL A 271 -22.66 4.02 21.87
N ALA A 272 -22.37 2.74 22.09
CA ALA A 272 -21.87 2.28 23.39
C ALA A 272 -20.44 2.71 23.67
N GLU A 273 -19.59 2.79 22.65
CA GLU A 273 -18.24 3.36 22.76
C GLU A 273 -18.32 4.82 23.23
N GLU A 274 -19.17 5.63 22.59
CA GLU A 274 -19.38 7.02 22.99
C GLU A 274 -19.91 7.13 24.43
N LYS A 275 -20.86 6.26 24.80
CA LYS A 275 -21.37 6.18 26.16
C LYS A 275 -20.29 5.76 27.16
N PHE A 276 -19.38 4.85 26.79
CA PHE A 276 -18.28 4.40 27.64
C PHE A 276 -17.34 5.55 27.99
N PHE A 277 -16.90 6.32 26.98
CA PHE A 277 -15.99 7.44 27.20
C PHE A 277 -16.64 8.60 27.97
N ARG A 278 -17.94 8.85 27.77
CA ARG A 278 -18.67 9.90 28.52
C ARG A 278 -19.04 9.50 29.95
N SER A 279 -19.40 8.24 30.18
CA SER A 279 -19.86 7.76 31.49
C SER A 279 -18.73 7.60 32.51
N ARG A 280 -17.51 7.26 32.06
CA ARG A 280 -16.37 7.09 32.97
C ARG A 280 -15.69 8.43 33.27
N PRO A 281 -15.64 8.89 34.53
CA PRO A 281 -15.08 10.20 34.88
C PRO A 281 -13.58 10.32 34.57
N VAL A 282 -12.86 9.19 34.50
CA VAL A 282 -11.42 9.16 34.18
C VAL A 282 -11.16 9.52 32.70
N TYR A 283 -12.09 9.16 31.81
CA TYR A 283 -11.96 9.35 30.37
C TYR A 283 -12.86 10.47 29.81
N SER A 284 -13.74 11.05 30.61
CA SER A 284 -14.67 12.10 30.17
C SER A 284 -13.95 13.30 29.56
N GLY A 285 -12.83 13.73 30.13
CA GLY A 285 -11.99 14.81 29.58
C GLY A 285 -11.19 14.43 28.32
N LEU A 286 -11.19 13.15 27.92
CA LEU A 286 -10.54 12.64 26.71
C LEU A 286 -11.54 12.15 25.67
N ALA A 287 -12.85 12.21 25.96
CA ALA A 287 -13.91 11.67 25.12
C ALA A 287 -13.91 12.26 23.70
N ASP A 288 -13.54 13.53 23.55
CA ASP A 288 -13.49 14.21 22.24
C ASP A 288 -12.31 13.75 21.37
N SER A 289 -11.32 13.09 21.96
CA SER A 289 -10.11 12.60 21.28
C SER A 289 -10.07 11.08 21.11
N CYS A 290 -11.03 10.37 21.71
CA CYS A 290 -11.12 8.91 21.71
C CYS A 290 -12.33 8.43 20.90
N GLY A 291 -12.29 7.16 20.53
CA GLY A 291 -13.33 6.47 19.77
C GLY A 291 -12.99 6.29 18.28
N ILE A 292 -13.66 5.33 17.65
CA ILE A 292 -13.49 4.99 16.23
C ILE A 292 -13.78 6.19 15.31
N PRO A 293 -14.83 7.03 15.51
CA PRO A 293 -15.06 8.17 14.65
C PRO A 293 -13.93 9.21 14.69
N GLN A 294 -13.36 9.45 15.88
CA GLN A 294 -12.23 10.36 16.05
C GLN A 294 -10.95 9.77 15.48
N LEU A 295 -10.73 8.46 15.63
CA LEU A 295 -9.64 7.74 14.99
C LEU A 295 -9.69 7.89 13.47
N ALA A 296 -10.85 7.64 12.85
CA ALA A 296 -11.03 7.77 11.40
C ALA A 296 -10.71 9.19 10.90
N LYS A 297 -11.23 10.21 11.59
CA LYS A 297 -10.98 11.62 11.27
C LYS A 297 -9.50 11.98 11.39
N LYS A 298 -8.86 11.57 12.49
CA LYS A 298 -7.44 11.82 12.76
C LYS A 298 -6.54 11.11 11.75
N LEU A 299 -6.83 9.84 11.44
CA LEU A 299 -6.11 9.07 10.43
C LEU A 299 -6.18 9.74 9.06
N ASN A 300 -7.37 10.17 8.64
CA ASN A 300 -7.55 10.84 7.35
C ASN A 300 -6.77 12.18 7.28
N GLN A 301 -6.77 12.96 8.35
CA GLN A 301 -6.01 14.22 8.41
C GLN A 301 -4.50 13.97 8.33
N ILE A 302 -3.99 13.03 9.13
CA ILE A 302 -2.56 12.68 9.14
C ILE A 302 -2.15 12.10 7.80
N LEU A 303 -2.94 11.19 7.24
CA LEU A 303 -2.68 10.60 5.93
C LEU A 303 -2.63 11.67 4.83
N ALA A 304 -3.58 12.60 4.81
CA ALA A 304 -3.58 13.68 3.84
C ALA A 304 -2.36 14.61 3.98
N GLN A 305 -1.94 14.93 5.21
CA GLN A 305 -0.73 15.72 5.46
C GLN A 305 0.54 14.97 5.04
N HIS A 306 0.61 13.68 5.36
CA HIS A 306 1.73 12.81 5.02
C HIS A 306 1.88 12.65 3.50
N ILE A 307 0.77 12.42 2.78
CA ILE A 307 0.78 12.37 1.32
C ILE A 307 1.27 13.71 0.76
N LYS A 308 0.77 14.85 1.25
CA LYS A 308 1.20 16.17 0.77
C LYS A 308 2.70 16.41 0.96
N ALA A 309 3.28 15.96 2.06
CA ALA A 309 4.71 16.06 2.33
C ALA A 309 5.55 15.17 1.38
N LEU A 310 5.03 13.99 1.02
CA LEU A 310 5.75 13.01 0.19
C LEU A 310 5.57 13.23 -1.32
N LEU A 311 4.49 13.87 -1.76
CA LEU A 311 4.16 14.07 -3.17
C LEU A 311 5.28 14.74 -3.99
N PRO A 312 5.98 15.80 -3.50
CA PRO A 312 7.08 16.40 -4.25
C PRO A 312 8.23 15.41 -4.51
N GLY A 313 8.59 14.62 -3.49
CA GLY A 313 9.64 13.59 -3.60
C GLY A 313 9.23 12.47 -4.54
N LEU A 314 7.98 12.01 -4.44
CA LEU A 314 7.40 11.02 -5.35
C LEU A 314 7.41 11.50 -6.80
N ARG A 315 7.02 12.76 -7.04
CA ARG A 315 7.05 13.37 -8.38
C ARG A 315 8.47 13.39 -8.94
N ALA A 316 9.45 13.84 -8.16
CA ALA A 316 10.85 13.86 -8.58
C ALA A 316 11.35 12.45 -8.93
N HIS A 317 11.04 11.46 -8.10
CA HIS A 317 11.43 10.07 -8.33
C HIS A 317 10.81 9.50 -9.62
N ILE A 318 9.50 9.71 -9.83
CA ILE A 318 8.81 9.29 -11.06
C ILE A 318 9.42 9.99 -12.29
N SER A 319 9.70 11.29 -12.22
CA SER A 319 10.32 12.02 -13.33
C SER A 319 11.71 11.49 -13.67
N THR A 320 12.54 11.17 -12.67
CA THR A 320 13.85 10.57 -12.89
C THR A 320 13.74 9.18 -13.54
N ASN A 321 12.86 8.32 -13.01
CA ASN A 321 12.64 6.99 -13.59
C ASN A 321 12.11 7.07 -15.02
N LEU A 322 11.23 8.04 -15.31
CA LEU A 322 10.73 8.29 -16.66
C LEU A 322 11.87 8.65 -17.61
N VAL A 323 12.81 9.50 -17.21
CA VAL A 323 13.97 9.86 -18.04
C VAL A 323 14.86 8.64 -18.29
N THR A 324 15.13 7.83 -17.27
CA THR A 324 15.92 6.60 -17.40
C THR A 324 15.28 5.61 -18.37
N VAL A 325 13.99 5.32 -18.17
CA VAL A 325 13.23 4.39 -19.02
C VAL A 325 13.07 4.96 -20.43
N ALA A 326 12.90 6.27 -20.59
CA ALA A 326 12.84 6.91 -21.91
C ALA A 326 14.18 6.81 -22.66
N LYS A 327 15.30 6.94 -21.95
CA LYS A 327 16.65 6.75 -22.52
C LYS A 327 16.88 5.28 -22.92
N GLU A 328 16.46 4.35 -22.08
CA GLU A 328 16.52 2.92 -22.37
C GLU A 328 15.62 2.57 -23.57
N HIS A 329 14.39 3.07 -23.59
CA HIS A 329 13.46 2.92 -24.71
C HIS A 329 14.03 3.49 -26.02
N ALA A 330 14.67 4.66 -25.97
CA ALA A 330 15.35 5.23 -27.13
C ALA A 330 16.51 4.34 -27.62
N SER A 331 17.20 3.63 -26.72
CA SER A 331 18.27 2.69 -27.07
C SER A 331 17.76 1.43 -27.79
N TYR A 332 16.54 0.99 -27.49
CA TYR A 332 15.90 -0.13 -28.19
C TYR A 332 15.50 0.23 -29.64
N GLY A 333 15.43 1.52 -29.98
CA GLY A 333 15.04 2.00 -31.30
C GLY A 333 13.52 1.96 -31.53
N GLU A 334 13.09 2.22 -32.76
CA GLU A 334 11.68 2.14 -33.13
C GLU A 334 11.24 0.68 -33.35
N ILE A 335 10.13 0.30 -32.73
CA ILE A 335 9.47 -1.01 -32.94
C ILE A 335 9.05 -1.12 -34.41
N THR A 336 9.70 -2.00 -35.14
CA THR A 336 9.36 -2.40 -36.51
C THR A 336 8.27 -3.48 -36.51
N GLU A 337 7.06 -3.18 -36.04
CA GLU A 337 5.92 -4.09 -36.24
C GLU A 337 4.61 -3.37 -36.61
N SER A 338 4.34 -3.35 -37.92
CA SER A 338 3.21 -4.06 -38.52
C SER A 338 1.76 -3.72 -38.14
N LYS A 339 1.43 -2.46 -37.81
CA LYS A 339 0.01 -2.02 -37.75
C LYS A 339 -0.39 -0.84 -38.64
N ALA A 340 0.47 -0.43 -39.57
CA ALA A 340 0.11 0.53 -40.60
C ALA A 340 0.62 0.11 -41.98
N CYS A 341 0.20 -1.07 -42.49
CA CYS A 341 0.27 -1.29 -43.93
C CYS A 341 -0.68 -2.39 -44.41
N TRP A 342 -1.94 -2.00 -44.59
CA TRP A 342 -2.74 -2.47 -45.73
C TRP A 342 -2.73 -1.43 -46.86
N SER A 343 -1.76 -0.51 -46.86
CA SER A 343 -1.64 0.57 -47.83
C SER A 343 -0.17 0.76 -48.23
N GLY A 344 0.34 -0.17 -49.04
CA GLY A 344 1.39 -0.02 -50.07
C GLY A 344 2.75 0.66 -49.80
N CYS A 345 3.01 1.28 -48.64
CA CYS A 345 4.16 2.17 -48.43
C CYS A 345 5.25 1.62 -47.47
N SER A 346 5.01 0.53 -46.75
CA SER A 346 5.93 0.09 -45.69
C SER A 346 7.20 -0.65 -46.17
N SER A 347 7.19 -1.31 -47.34
CA SER A 347 8.33 -2.10 -47.82
C SER A 347 9.59 -1.25 -48.11
N LEU A 348 9.40 -0.03 -48.61
CA LEU A 348 10.51 0.88 -48.91
C LEU A 348 11.16 1.41 -47.63
N GLU A 349 10.39 1.79 -46.61
CA GLU A 349 10.96 2.27 -45.34
C GLU A 349 11.79 1.20 -44.62
N TYR A 350 11.34 -0.07 -44.64
CA TYR A 350 12.12 -1.19 -44.11
C TYR A 350 13.43 -1.37 -44.88
N SER A 351 13.36 -1.33 -46.21
CA SER A 351 14.54 -1.45 -47.07
C SER A 351 15.54 -0.31 -46.85
N PHE A 352 15.05 0.92 -46.72
CA PHE A 352 15.87 2.10 -46.41
C PHE A 352 16.50 2.04 -45.01
N LYS A 353 15.79 1.51 -43.99
CA LYS A 353 16.32 1.32 -42.63
C LYS A 353 17.41 0.25 -42.59
N ILE A 354 17.23 -0.88 -43.29
CA ILE A 354 18.26 -1.93 -43.42
C ILE A 354 19.49 -1.38 -44.15
N LEU A 355 19.29 -0.65 -45.25
CA LEU A 355 20.38 -0.03 -46.01
C LEU A 355 21.15 0.99 -45.16
N ARG A 356 20.46 1.82 -44.35
CA ARG A 356 21.11 2.74 -43.40
C ARG A 356 21.94 2.00 -42.36
N ARG A 357 21.44 0.90 -41.79
CA ARG A 357 22.22 0.06 -40.86
C ARG A 357 23.47 -0.51 -41.54
N TYR A 358 23.32 -1.04 -42.75
CA TYR A 358 24.42 -1.57 -43.55
C TYR A 358 25.48 -0.49 -43.85
N LEU A 359 25.06 0.70 -44.29
CA LEU A 359 25.94 1.84 -44.53
C LEU A 359 26.66 2.29 -43.25
N SER A 360 25.96 2.31 -42.11
CA SER A 360 26.60 2.65 -40.82
C SER A 360 27.64 1.60 -40.43
N LEU A 361 27.36 0.32 -40.65
CA LEU A 361 28.27 -0.79 -40.33
C LEU A 361 29.49 -0.77 -41.26
N GLN A 362 29.30 -0.44 -42.54
CA GLN A 362 30.39 -0.21 -43.48
C GLN A 362 31.28 0.97 -43.03
N SER A 363 30.67 2.08 -42.60
CA SER A 363 31.44 3.24 -42.11
C SER A 363 32.22 2.94 -40.83
N ALA A 364 31.61 2.18 -39.90
CA ALA A 364 32.26 1.73 -38.67
C ALA A 364 33.40 0.75 -38.96
N PHE A 365 33.21 -0.19 -39.89
CA PHE A 365 34.24 -1.12 -40.33
C PHE A 365 35.42 -0.39 -41.00
N SER A 366 35.15 0.55 -41.92
CA SER A 366 36.20 1.37 -42.54
C SER A 366 36.96 2.18 -41.49
N SER A 367 36.26 2.75 -40.51
CA SER A 367 36.89 3.52 -39.42
C SER A 367 37.74 2.64 -38.50
N MET A 368 37.35 1.38 -38.29
CA MET A 368 38.13 0.39 -37.54
C MET A 368 39.39 -0.05 -38.29
N VAL A 369 39.31 -0.21 -39.61
CA VAL A 369 40.47 -0.53 -40.47
C VAL A 369 41.39 0.69 -40.62
N ASP A 370 40.85 1.90 -40.72
CA ASP A 370 41.64 3.13 -40.83
C ASP A 370 42.23 3.62 -39.50
N GLY A 371 41.85 2.99 -38.38
CA GLY A 371 42.34 3.37 -37.05
C GLY A 371 41.72 4.65 -36.47
N LYS A 372 40.56 5.08 -36.99
CA LYS A 372 39.87 6.32 -36.59
C LYS A 372 38.72 6.09 -35.60
N ASN A 373 38.64 4.91 -34.99
CA ASN A 373 37.54 4.55 -34.11
C ASN A 373 37.76 5.13 -32.69
N GLU A 374 36.74 5.78 -32.12
CA GLU A 374 36.82 6.46 -30.82
C GLU A 374 36.81 5.48 -29.63
N GLU A 375 36.22 4.29 -29.80
CA GLU A 375 36.13 3.23 -28.76
C GLU A 375 37.19 2.13 -28.97
N MET A 376 38.47 2.49 -29.09
CA MET A 376 39.53 1.47 -29.13
C MET A 376 39.96 1.02 -27.73
N SER A 377 40.04 -0.30 -27.54
CA SER A 377 40.67 -0.88 -26.35
C SER A 377 42.16 -0.54 -26.33
N THR A 378 42.65 -0.01 -25.21
CA THR A 378 44.08 0.32 -25.02
C THR A 378 44.94 -0.89 -24.66
N SER A 379 44.33 -2.06 -24.42
CA SER A 379 45.04 -3.26 -23.97
C SER A 379 45.60 -4.11 -25.10
N GLU A 380 44.99 -4.09 -26.29
CA GLU A 380 45.37 -4.95 -27.42
C GLU A 380 45.32 -4.18 -28.74
N LEU A 381 46.32 -4.44 -29.60
CA LEU A 381 46.34 -3.91 -30.95
C LEU A 381 45.22 -4.59 -31.77
N SER A 382 44.27 -3.81 -32.28
CA SER A 382 43.12 -4.28 -33.06
C SER A 382 42.92 -3.47 -34.34
N GLY A 383 42.05 -3.93 -35.24
CA GLY A 383 41.75 -3.23 -36.51
C GLY A 383 42.94 -3.17 -37.48
N GLY A 384 43.10 -2.04 -38.18
CA GLY A 384 44.16 -1.86 -39.18
C GLY A 384 45.58 -1.86 -38.62
N ALA A 385 45.78 -1.37 -37.40
CA ALA A 385 47.09 -1.39 -36.75
C ALA A 385 47.59 -2.82 -36.51
N ARG A 386 46.68 -3.74 -36.16
CA ARG A 386 47.00 -5.17 -36.02
C ARG A 386 47.31 -5.83 -37.36
N ILE A 387 46.54 -5.51 -38.39
CA ILE A 387 46.79 -6.00 -39.75
C ILE A 387 48.17 -5.54 -40.23
N HIS A 388 48.51 -4.26 -40.01
CA HIS A 388 49.82 -3.71 -40.34
C HIS A 388 50.95 -4.39 -39.57
N TYR A 389 50.76 -4.63 -38.26
CA TYR A 389 51.72 -5.36 -37.43
C TYR A 389 51.96 -6.79 -37.95
N ILE A 390 50.91 -7.52 -38.32
CA ILE A 390 51.03 -8.88 -38.88
C ILE A 390 51.84 -8.85 -40.18
N PHE A 391 51.54 -7.94 -41.10
CA PHE A 391 52.25 -7.87 -42.38
C PHE A 391 53.73 -7.48 -42.20
N GLN A 392 54.03 -6.47 -41.40
CA GLN A 392 55.40 -5.97 -41.25
C GLN A 392 56.24 -6.81 -40.29
N SER A 393 55.68 -7.21 -39.15
CA SER A 393 56.48 -7.79 -38.04
C SER A 393 56.51 -9.31 -38.05
N ILE A 394 55.49 -9.95 -38.64
CA ILE A 394 55.37 -11.43 -38.69
C ILE A 394 55.68 -11.92 -40.11
N PHE A 395 54.96 -11.43 -41.11
CA PHE A 395 55.05 -11.95 -42.47
C PHE A 395 56.37 -11.58 -43.17
N VAL A 396 56.73 -10.29 -43.23
CA VAL A 396 58.02 -9.86 -43.81
C VAL A 396 59.21 -10.51 -43.10
N ARG A 397 59.14 -10.64 -41.77
CA ARG A 397 60.19 -11.24 -40.94
C ARG A 397 60.32 -12.76 -41.10
N SER A 398 59.32 -13.42 -41.69
CA SER A 398 59.35 -14.86 -42.01
C SER A 398 59.75 -15.12 -43.47
N LEU A 399 59.87 -14.07 -44.28
CA LEU A 399 60.37 -14.14 -45.66
C LEU A 399 61.87 -13.83 -45.77
N GLU A 400 62.43 -13.15 -44.75
CA GLU A 400 63.87 -13.15 -44.45
C GLU A 400 64.27 -14.45 -43.74
#